data_AF-A0A7Y5J556-F1
#
_entry.id   AF-A0A7Y5J556-F1
#
_cell.length_a   1.000
_cell.length_b   1.000
_cell.length_c   1.000
_cell.angle_alpha   90.00
_cell.angle_beta   90.00
_cell.angle_gamma   90.00
#
_symmetry.space_group_name_H-M   'P 1'
#
loop_
_entity.id
_entity.type
_entity.pdbx_description
1 polymer ?
#
loop_
_entity_poly.entity_id
_entity_poly.type
_entity_poly.pdbx_seq_one_letter_code
_entity_poly.pdbx_strand_id
1 'polypeptide(L)' 'MTTLQGLSNLDSIYGDLRVSSNGFNMHDLLPLSRVTTVGGDLFIAANNGLYGLEGLEQLSTVGGDCSVSGLFMTSQA' A
#
# COMPACT_ATOMS: atom_id res chain seq x y z
N MET A 1 9.12 8.58 13.50
CA MET A 1 8.46 7.27 13.34
C MET A 1 7.07 7.55 12.80
N THR A 2 6.92 7.56 11.49
CA THR A 2 5.64 7.80 10.82
C THR A 2 5.20 6.44 10.29
N THR A 3 4.12 5.88 10.85
CA THR A 3 3.59 4.58 10.46
C THR A 3 2.14 4.73 9.99
N LEU A 4 1.63 3.75 9.24
CA LEU A 4 0.23 3.73 8.81
C LEU A 4 -0.71 3.10 9.85
N GLN A 5 -0.26 2.87 11.09
CA GLN A 5 -1.03 2.17 12.12
C GLN A 5 -2.41 2.81 12.40
N GLY A 6 -2.54 4.13 12.22
CA GLY A 6 -3.83 4.82 12.35
C GLY A 6 -4.87 4.45 11.28
N LEU A 7 -4.48 3.76 10.21
CA LEU A 7 -5.36 3.33 9.12
C LEU A 7 -5.89 1.89 9.29
N SER A 8 -5.47 1.20 10.35
CA SER A 8 -5.79 -0.22 10.63
C SER A 8 -7.27 -0.56 10.77
N ASN A 9 -8.16 0.43 10.86
CA ASN A 9 -9.62 0.24 10.98
C ASN A 9 -10.39 0.68 9.73
N LEU A 10 -9.71 1.05 8.63
CA LEU A 10 -10.38 1.44 7.40
C LEU A 10 -10.78 0.21 6.58
N ASP A 11 -12.08 0.08 6.29
CA ASP A 11 -12.58 -0.93 5.36
C ASP A 11 -12.59 -0.43 3.90
N SER A 12 -12.56 0.90 3.69
CA SER A 12 -12.56 1.53 2.36
C SER A 12 -11.88 2.90 2.38
N ILE A 13 -11.27 3.27 1.26
CA ILE A 13 -10.71 4.60 0.99
C ILE A 13 -11.47 5.18 -0.19
N TYR A 14 -12.29 6.23 0.00
CA TYR A 14 -13.13 6.75 -1.08
C TYR A 14 -12.38 7.58 -2.14
N GLY A 15 -11.19 8.07 -1.82
CA GLY A 15 -10.32 8.81 -2.76
C GLY A 15 -9.13 7.97 -3.23
N ASP A 16 -8.05 8.67 -3.57
CA ASP A 16 -6.80 8.03 -3.99
C ASP A 16 -6.01 7.49 -2.79
N LEU A 17 -5.38 6.34 -2.96
CA LEU A 17 -4.34 5.83 -2.07
C LEU A 17 -2.98 5.96 -2.77
N ARG A 18 -2.15 6.90 -2.30
CA ARG A 18 -0.77 7.08 -2.79
C ARG A 18 0.23 6.68 -1.71
N VAL A 19 0.98 5.62 -1.96
CA VAL A 19 2.05 5.12 -1.10
C VAL A 19 3.38 5.29 -1.83
N SER A 20 4.15 6.31 -1.46
CA SER A 20 5.47 6.56 -2.04
C SER A 20 6.51 6.83 -0.96
N SER A 21 7.73 6.28 -1.10
CA SER A 21 8.75 6.58 -0.10
C SER A 21 9.28 8.00 -0.26
N ASN A 22 9.41 8.67 0.89
CA ASN A 22 10.13 9.92 1.07
C ASN A 22 11.29 9.69 2.06
N GLY A 23 12.02 8.59 1.93
CA GLY A 23 13.11 8.23 2.85
C GLY A 23 12.67 7.50 4.13
N PHE A 24 11.48 6.88 4.14
CA PHE A 24 11.01 6.03 5.24
C PHE A 24 11.23 4.55 4.92
N ASN A 25 11.74 3.79 5.89
CA ASN A 25 11.85 2.33 5.84
C ASN A 25 10.49 1.68 6.15
N MET A 26 9.51 1.86 5.26
CA MET A 26 8.25 1.13 5.37
C MET A 26 8.41 -0.22 4.68
N HIS A 27 8.23 -1.30 5.44
CA HIS A 27 8.51 -2.67 5.00
C HIS A 27 7.28 -3.44 4.53
N ASP A 28 6.10 -3.02 4.98
CA ASP A 28 4.83 -3.66 4.69
C ASP A 28 3.69 -2.63 4.66
N LEU A 29 2.50 -3.09 4.23
CA LEU A 29 1.24 -2.36 4.24
C LEU A 29 0.24 -3.02 5.19
N LEU A 30 0.70 -3.75 6.21
CA LEU A 30 -0.17 -4.49 7.15
C LEU A 30 -1.28 -3.62 7.78
N PRO A 31 -1.07 -2.33 8.09
CA PRO A 31 -2.15 -1.48 8.55
C PRO A 31 -3.27 -1.23 7.52
N LEU A 32 -3.13 -1.64 6.28
CA LEU A 32 -4.15 -1.57 5.24
C LEU A 32 -4.89 -2.91 5.03
N SER A 33 -4.60 -3.93 5.84
CA SER A 33 -5.11 -5.30 5.69
C SER A 33 -6.62 -5.46 5.68
N ARG A 34 -7.37 -4.45 6.14
CA ARG A 34 -8.84 -4.42 6.10
C ARG A 34 -9.42 -3.70 4.89
N VAL A 35 -8.62 -2.93 4.17
CA VAL A 35 -9.10 -2.11 3.06
C VAL A 35 -9.49 -3.03 1.92
N THR A 36 -10.79 -3.00 1.57
CA THR A 36 -11.34 -3.81 0.48
C THR A 36 -11.53 -3.01 -0.80
N THR A 37 -11.63 -1.69 -0.70
CA THR A 37 -11.94 -0.78 -1.80
C THR A 37 -11.11 0.51 -1.72
N VAL A 38 -10.53 0.91 -2.85
CA VAL A 38 -10.02 2.26 -3.13
C VAL A 38 -10.91 2.88 -4.22
N GLY A 39 -11.55 4.00 -3.93
CA GLY A 39 -12.51 4.64 -4.82
C GLY A 39 -11.87 5.42 -5.96
N GLY A 40 -10.65 5.92 -5.76
CA GLY A 40 -9.83 6.59 -6.76
C GLY A 40 -8.67 5.72 -7.24
N ASP A 41 -7.53 6.38 -7.50
CA ASP A 41 -6.31 5.71 -7.97
C ASP A 41 -5.56 5.02 -6.82
N LEU A 42 -4.96 3.87 -7.11
CA LEU A 42 -3.95 3.24 -6.27
C LEU A 42 -2.57 3.43 -6.91
N PHE A 43 -1.70 4.17 -6.21
CA PHE A 43 -0.32 4.38 -6.64
C PHE A 43 0.66 3.95 -5.56
N ILE A 44 1.44 2.90 -5.83
CA ILE A 44 2.51 2.41 -4.95
C ILE A 44 3.84 2.52 -5.69
N ALA A 45 4.71 3.43 -5.28
CA ALA A 45 5.94 3.70 -6.02
C ALA A 45 7.15 4.05 -5.15
N ALA A 46 8.35 3.75 -5.66
CA ALA A 46 9.61 4.19 -5.06
C ALA A 46 9.79 3.79 -3.59
N ASN A 47 9.32 2.59 -3.21
CA ASN A 47 9.44 2.07 -1.85
C ASN A 47 10.57 1.03 -1.78
N ASN A 48 11.82 1.50 -1.66
CA ASN A 48 13.01 0.63 -1.62
C ASN A 48 13.02 -0.35 -0.43
N GLY A 49 12.32 -0.03 0.66
CA GLY A 49 12.19 -0.90 1.83
C GLY A 49 11.00 -1.86 1.77
N LEU A 50 10.09 -1.67 0.82
CA LEU A 50 8.86 -2.45 0.69
C LEU A 50 9.12 -3.66 -0.21
N TYR A 51 9.13 -4.84 0.41
CA TYR A 51 9.46 -6.10 -0.27
C TYR A 51 8.28 -6.72 -1.02
N GLY A 52 7.06 -6.24 -0.75
CA GLY A 52 5.85 -6.75 -1.35
C GLY A 52 4.63 -5.93 -0.98
N LEU A 53 3.44 -6.44 -1.32
CA LEU A 53 2.15 -5.79 -1.05
C LEU A 53 1.42 -6.44 0.14
N GLU A 54 2.18 -7.03 1.07
CA GLU A 54 1.60 -7.64 2.27
C GLU A 54 0.77 -6.60 3.04
N GLY A 55 -0.46 -6.97 3.38
CA GLY A 55 -1.49 -6.07 3.90
C GLY A 55 -2.45 -5.51 2.86
N LEU A 56 -2.36 -5.86 1.58
CA LEU A 56 -3.37 -5.52 0.56
C LEU A 56 -4.16 -6.75 0.05
N GLU A 57 -4.11 -7.88 0.76
CA GLU A 57 -4.73 -9.14 0.33
C GLU A 57 -6.26 -9.05 0.21
N GLN A 58 -6.88 -8.16 0.97
CA GLN A 58 -8.34 -7.94 0.95
C GLN A 58 -8.78 -6.92 -0.10
N LEU A 59 -7.84 -6.18 -0.72
CA LEU A 59 -8.16 -5.16 -1.70
C LEU A 59 -8.69 -5.82 -2.98
N SER A 60 -9.98 -5.60 -3.25
CA SER A 60 -10.69 -6.21 -4.38
C SER A 60 -11.08 -5.20 -5.47
N THR A 61 -11.21 -3.93 -5.10
CA THR A 61 -11.70 -2.88 -5.99
C THR A 61 -10.79 -1.66 -5.96
N VAL A 62 -10.37 -1.21 -7.14
CA VAL A 62 -9.76 0.10 -7.38
C VAL A 62 -10.63 0.80 -8.43
N GLY A 63 -11.17 1.97 -8.10
CA GLY A 63 -12.10 2.70 -8.97
C GLY A 63 -11.41 3.42 -10.13
N GLY A 64 -10.15 3.81 -9.94
CA GLY A 64 -9.30 4.42 -10.96
C GLY A 64 -8.17 3.52 -11.43
N ASP A 65 -7.03 4.13 -11.73
CA ASP A 65 -5.85 3.42 -12.19
C ASP A 65 -5.16 2.72 -11.03
N CYS A 66 -4.64 1.52 -11.29
CA CYS A 66 -3.80 0.77 -10.37
C CYS A 66 -2.38 0.69 -10.91
N SER A 67 -1.42 1.32 -10.23
CA SER A 67 -0.02 1.32 -10.62
C SER A 67 0.88 0.98 -9.44
N VAL A 68 1.70 -0.06 -9.62
CA VAL A 68 2.70 -0.51 -8.66
C VAL A 68 4.04 -0.56 -9.36
N SER A 69 5.02 0.17 -8.83
CA SER A 69 6.36 0.27 -9.42
C SER A 69 7.45 0.47 -8.36
N GLY A 70 8.70 0.14 -8.68
CA GLY A 70 9.83 0.39 -7.78
C GLY A 70 9.75 -0.34 -6.42
N LEU A 71 9.15 -1.54 -6.40
CA LEU A 71 9.29 -2.48 -5.27
C LEU A 71 10.65 -3.16 -5.35
N PHE A 72 11.30 -3.37 -4.20
CA PHE A 72 12.57 -4.09 -4.16
C PHE A 72 12.29 -5.59 -3.97
N MET A 73 12.16 -6.31 -5.08
CA MET A 73 11.97 -7.76 -5.08
C MET A 73 13.27 -8.45 -4.61
N THR A 74 13.46 -8.63 -3.30
CA THR A 74 14.35 -9.70 -2.85
C THR A 74 13.58 -11.00 -2.97
N SER A 75 14.07 -11.91 -3.82
CA SER A 75 13.71 -13.32 -3.77
C SER A 75 13.88 -13.80 -2.33
N GLN A 76 12.80 -14.03 -1.60
CA GLN A 76 12.90 -14.81 -0.37
C GLN A 76 13.25 -16.23 -0.80
N ALA A 77 14.44 -16.68 -0.39
CA ALA A 77 14.85 -18.07 -0.42
C ALA A 77 14.12 -18.85 0.67
#